data_AF-A0A9N9PRH0-F1
#
_entry.id   AF-A0A9N9PRH0-F1
#
_cell.length_a   1.000
_cell.length_b   1.000
_cell.length_c   1.000
_cell.angle_alpha   90.00
_cell.angle_beta   90.00
_cell.angle_gamma   90.00
#
_symmetry.space_group_name_H-M   'P 1'
#
loop_
_entity.id
_entity.type
_entity.pdbx_description
1 polymer ?
#
loop_
_entity_poly.entity_id
_entity_poly.type
_entity_poly.pdbx_seq_one_letter_code
_entity_poly.pdbx_strand_id
1 'polypeptide(L)'
;MQLTLSVVASALAVANAAVIGREAAALEVTLTPVNAAGQVTATVKNVGAENLNLLTLGTLFDAAPVQKLNVVDESSAPVEFKGLLRSVQRTGVEAQHFKSLKAGETFTTTIDAASVHDLTSATYTMNAEGAIPYAIGESTEIEAAVPFRSNDISMKIEEAEAKAIEKAIPAKSLVGRTALQSDCTSTRRTSTLNALSRCASLARAAATAATSGSSSKFSEYFKTTSSSTRSTVAARLNAVASQCSSTTSGNTAYYCTDVYGYCETYTIPSQNVIVNCPLYYSALPALTSSCHAQDQTTTTLHEMTHAPGVYSPGTQDNGYGYSAATALSSARAVLNADSYALYANAIYVGC
;
A
#
# COMPACT_ATOMS: atom_id res chain seq x y z
N MET A 1 37.41 77.33 -11.39
CA MET A 1 37.99 76.81 -10.14
C MET A 1 37.49 75.40 -9.95
N GLN A 2 38.39 74.49 -9.56
CA GLN A 2 38.25 73.03 -9.35
C GLN A 2 36.89 72.62 -8.73
N LEU A 3 36.33 71.43 -8.93
CA LEU A 3 36.92 70.11 -8.72
C LEU A 3 36.14 69.03 -9.51
N THR A 4 36.91 68.06 -9.99
CA THR A 4 36.55 66.67 -10.28
C THR A 4 35.77 65.99 -9.14
N LEU A 5 34.78 65.15 -9.48
CA LEU A 5 34.48 63.98 -8.65
C LEU A 5 34.09 62.77 -9.52
N SER A 6 34.67 61.65 -9.13
CA SER A 6 34.87 60.44 -9.91
C SER A 6 33.69 59.47 -9.89
N VAL A 7 33.71 58.62 -10.91
CA VAL A 7 32.94 57.38 -11.14
C VAL A 7 32.83 56.49 -9.90
N VAL A 8 31.61 55.99 -9.61
CA VAL A 8 31.36 54.57 -9.27
C VAL A 8 29.98 54.18 -9.81
N ALA A 9 29.95 53.50 -10.95
CA ALA A 9 28.76 52.77 -11.40
C ALA A 9 28.79 51.39 -10.71
N SER A 10 28.08 51.26 -9.58
CA SER A 10 27.87 49.97 -8.94
C SER A 10 26.79 49.21 -9.72
N ALA A 11 27.21 48.34 -10.63
CA ALA A 11 26.35 47.31 -11.20
C ALA A 11 25.97 46.32 -10.08
N LEU A 12 24.78 46.50 -9.50
CA LEU A 12 24.13 45.46 -8.71
C LEU A 12 23.67 44.37 -9.66
N ALA A 13 24.50 43.33 -9.81
CA ALA A 13 24.07 42.07 -10.37
C ALA A 13 23.03 41.46 -9.42
N VAL A 14 21.75 41.62 -9.74
CA VAL A 14 20.68 40.83 -9.11
C VAL A 14 20.67 39.46 -9.77
N ALA A 15 21.59 38.60 -9.34
CA ALA A 15 21.52 37.17 -9.62
C ALA A 15 20.92 36.45 -8.41
N ASN A 16 19.63 36.67 -8.15
CA ASN A 16 18.84 35.75 -7.35
C ASN A 16 18.18 34.74 -8.30
N ALA A 17 19.00 33.88 -8.90
CA ALA A 17 18.49 32.57 -9.29
C ALA A 17 18.35 31.80 -7.98
N ALA A 18 17.12 31.69 -7.47
CA ALA A 18 16.81 30.78 -6.39
C ALA A 18 17.30 29.39 -6.81
N VAL A 19 18.39 28.93 -6.21
CA VAL A 19 18.68 27.51 -6.11
C VAL A 19 17.60 26.99 -5.16
N ILE A 20 16.43 26.65 -5.72
CA ILE A 20 15.47 25.81 -5.02
C ILE A 20 16.23 24.51 -4.80
N GLY A 21 16.75 24.33 -3.58
CA GLY A 21 17.43 23.11 -3.20
C GLY A 21 16.48 21.96 -3.50
N ARG A 22 16.94 20.99 -4.30
CA ARG A 22 16.18 19.76 -4.51
C ARG A 22 15.93 19.12 -3.15
N GLU A 23 14.72 18.60 -2.95
CA GLU A 23 14.45 17.75 -1.78
C GLU A 23 15.42 16.56 -1.76
N ALA A 24 15.73 16.06 -0.56
CA ALA A 24 16.66 14.94 -0.39
C ALA A 24 16.22 13.71 -1.20
N ALA A 25 14.94 13.32 -1.06
CA ALA A 25 14.30 12.25 -1.79
C ALA A 25 13.03 12.76 -2.50
N ALA A 26 12.96 12.62 -3.83
CA ALA A 26 11.78 12.98 -4.61
C ALA A 26 11.69 12.10 -5.87
N LEU A 27 10.50 11.61 -6.17
CA LEU A 27 10.22 10.82 -7.36
C LEU A 27 9.24 11.55 -8.28
N GLU A 28 9.57 11.61 -9.57
CA GLU A 28 8.65 12.00 -10.63
C GLU A 28 8.19 10.73 -11.35
N VAL A 29 6.87 10.53 -11.44
CA VAL A 29 6.28 9.37 -12.13
C VAL A 29 5.45 9.86 -13.30
N THR A 30 5.73 9.35 -14.50
CA THR A 30 4.96 9.66 -15.72
C THR A 30 4.37 8.39 -16.30
N LEU A 31 3.09 8.43 -16.66
CA LEU A 31 2.40 7.36 -17.37
C LEU A 31 2.15 7.73 -18.83
N THR A 32 2.37 6.75 -19.72
CA THR A 32 2.10 6.87 -21.15
C THR A 32 1.30 5.67 -21.64
N PRO A 33 0.13 5.85 -22.29
CA PRO A 33 -0.61 4.76 -22.92
C PRO A 33 0.22 4.05 -23.98
N VAL A 34 0.10 2.71 -24.07
CA VAL A 34 0.82 1.90 -25.07
C VAL A 34 -0.13 1.39 -26.15
N ASN A 35 -1.25 0.78 -25.77
CA ASN A 35 -2.24 0.24 -26.72
C ASN A 35 -3.65 0.19 -26.13
N ALA A 36 -4.62 -0.23 -26.94
CA ALA A 36 -6.03 -0.31 -26.56
C ALA A 36 -6.36 -1.54 -25.69
N ALA A 37 -5.41 -2.45 -25.44
CA ALA A 37 -5.55 -3.53 -24.46
C ALA A 37 -5.44 -3.05 -23.00
N GLY A 38 -5.03 -1.79 -22.78
CA GLY A 38 -4.81 -1.24 -21.45
C GLY A 38 -3.37 -1.37 -20.95
N GLN A 39 -2.40 -1.52 -21.85
CA GLN A 39 -0.98 -1.45 -21.48
C GLN A 39 -0.54 0.00 -21.27
N VAL A 40 0.20 0.25 -20.21
CA VAL A 40 0.70 1.56 -19.80
C VAL A 40 2.18 1.48 -19.47
N THR A 41 2.99 2.39 -20.01
CA THR A 41 4.39 2.55 -19.60
C THR A 41 4.45 3.51 -18.42
N ALA A 42 5.00 3.06 -17.29
CA ALA A 42 5.34 3.89 -16.15
C ALA A 42 6.85 4.21 -16.17
N THR A 43 7.17 5.50 -16.10
CA THR A 43 8.55 6.01 -16.01
C THR A 43 8.73 6.68 -14.65
N VAL A 44 9.62 6.13 -13.82
CA VAL A 44 9.94 6.62 -12.48
C VAL A 44 11.32 7.23 -12.50
N LYS A 45 11.42 8.53 -12.21
CA LYS A 45 12.69 9.26 -12.16
C LYS A 45 12.98 9.76 -10.76
N ASN A 46 14.19 9.53 -10.28
CA ASN A 46 14.66 10.17 -9.07
C ASN A 46 15.07 11.62 -9.38
N VAL A 47 14.25 12.57 -8.94
CA VAL A 47 14.49 14.01 -9.12
C VAL A 47 15.07 14.66 -7.85
N GLY A 48 15.24 13.89 -6.78
CA GLY A 48 15.89 14.29 -5.54
C GLY A 48 17.41 14.47 -5.68
N ALA A 49 18.04 14.77 -4.55
CA ALA A 49 19.49 14.95 -4.45
C ALA A 49 20.24 13.66 -4.10
N GLU A 50 19.57 12.69 -3.46
CA GLU A 50 20.20 11.48 -2.92
C GLU A 50 19.97 10.25 -3.81
N ASN A 51 20.87 9.27 -3.70
CA ASN A 51 20.66 7.95 -4.28
C ASN A 51 19.73 7.16 -3.36
N LEU A 52 18.65 6.63 -3.93
CA LEU A 52 17.63 5.90 -3.17
C LEU A 52 17.76 4.41 -3.45
N ASN A 53 17.65 3.58 -2.42
CA ASN A 53 17.39 2.16 -2.55
C ASN A 53 15.91 1.94 -2.25
N LEU A 54 15.10 1.78 -3.31
CA LEU A 54 13.64 1.77 -3.23
C LEU A 54 13.11 0.35 -3.01
N LEU A 55 12.27 0.16 -2.01
CA LEU A 55 11.62 -1.14 -1.78
C LEU A 55 10.76 -1.52 -2.99
N THR A 56 10.92 -2.75 -3.49
CA THR A 56 10.21 -3.20 -4.70
C THR A 56 8.85 -3.80 -4.41
N LEU A 57 8.74 -4.57 -3.32
CA LEU A 57 7.53 -5.27 -2.92
C LEU A 57 6.36 -4.31 -2.68
N GLY A 58 5.22 -4.60 -3.31
CA GLY A 58 4.00 -3.80 -3.21
C GLY A 58 4.03 -2.47 -3.97
N THR A 59 5.02 -2.24 -4.85
CA THR A 59 5.21 -0.95 -5.54
C THR A 59 5.15 -1.07 -7.07
N LEU A 60 5.40 0.05 -7.77
CA LEU A 60 5.59 0.07 -9.22
C LEU A 60 6.73 -0.85 -9.72
N PHE A 61 7.67 -1.19 -8.85
CA PHE A 61 8.80 -2.07 -9.15
C PHE A 61 8.50 -3.56 -8.88
N ASP A 62 7.36 -3.89 -8.28
CA ASP A 62 7.01 -5.28 -7.97
C ASP A 62 6.71 -6.05 -9.26
N ALA A 63 7.23 -7.27 -9.39
CA ALA A 63 6.89 -8.15 -10.50
C ALA A 63 5.51 -8.81 -10.31
N ALA A 64 5.02 -8.90 -9.08
CA ALA A 64 3.72 -9.47 -8.76
C ALA A 64 2.55 -8.59 -9.26
N PRO A 65 1.35 -9.16 -9.44
CA PRO A 65 0.16 -8.43 -9.87
C PRO A 65 -0.47 -7.62 -8.74
N VAL A 66 0.31 -6.70 -8.17
CA VAL A 66 -0.14 -5.72 -7.18
C VAL A 66 -0.81 -4.52 -7.83
N GLN A 67 -1.52 -3.72 -7.05
CA GLN A 67 -2.20 -2.54 -7.56
C GLN A 67 -1.19 -1.43 -7.87
N LYS A 68 -0.84 -1.27 -9.15
CA LYS A 68 0.09 -0.24 -9.63
C LYS A 68 -0.61 1.01 -10.17
N LEU A 69 -1.86 0.84 -10.62
CA LEU A 69 -2.68 1.88 -11.21
C LEU A 69 -3.99 2.01 -10.42
N ASN A 70 -4.42 3.25 -10.20
CA ASN A 70 -5.80 3.57 -9.91
C ASN A 70 -6.53 3.67 -11.26
N VAL A 71 -7.59 2.90 -11.44
CA VAL A 71 -8.38 2.90 -12.68
C VAL A 71 -9.81 3.31 -12.34
N VAL A 72 -10.31 4.33 -13.01
CA VAL A 72 -11.70 4.78 -12.89
C VAL A 72 -12.39 4.81 -14.26
N ASP A 73 -13.69 4.54 -14.27
CA ASP A 73 -14.52 4.61 -15.47
C ASP A 73 -14.93 6.06 -15.82
N GLU A 74 -15.75 6.22 -16.86
CA GLU A 74 -16.25 7.52 -17.32
C GLU A 74 -17.12 8.24 -16.28
N SER A 75 -17.67 7.53 -15.30
CA SER A 75 -18.42 8.08 -14.17
C SER A 75 -17.52 8.42 -12.96
N SER A 76 -16.20 8.29 -13.10
CA SER A 76 -15.22 8.39 -12.02
C SER A 76 -15.38 7.33 -10.93
N ALA A 77 -16.07 6.22 -11.22
CA ALA A 77 -16.19 5.10 -10.29
C ALA A 77 -14.93 4.22 -10.38
N PRO A 78 -14.34 3.79 -9.25
CA PRO A 78 -13.21 2.86 -9.26
C PRO A 78 -13.57 1.52 -9.91
N VAL A 79 -12.72 1.07 -10.83
CA VAL A 79 -12.82 -0.27 -11.42
C VAL A 79 -12.25 -1.30 -10.43
N GLU A 80 -12.98 -2.40 -10.22
CA GLU A 80 -12.59 -3.44 -9.28
C GLU A 80 -11.18 -3.98 -9.60
N PHE A 81 -10.30 -3.95 -8.59
CA PHE A 81 -8.98 -4.57 -8.66
C PHE A 81 -9.07 -6.06 -8.33
N LYS A 82 -8.46 -6.90 -9.18
CA LYS A 82 -8.50 -8.36 -9.11
C LYS A 82 -7.14 -9.01 -8.93
N GLY A 83 -6.09 -8.22 -8.70
CA GLY A 83 -4.77 -8.70 -8.32
C GLY A 83 -4.67 -9.03 -6.83
N LEU A 84 -3.45 -8.92 -6.28
CA LEU A 84 -3.17 -9.14 -4.86
C LEU A 84 -2.69 -7.88 -4.16
N LEU A 85 -3.01 -7.77 -2.88
CA LEU A 85 -2.53 -6.76 -1.93
C LEU A 85 -1.68 -7.49 -0.89
N ARG A 86 -0.54 -6.95 -0.45
CA ARG A 86 0.44 -7.72 0.34
C ARG A 86 0.97 -6.94 1.53
N SER A 87 0.92 -7.53 2.72
CA SER A 87 1.71 -7.04 3.86
C SER A 87 3.21 -7.25 3.61
N VAL A 88 3.93 -6.15 3.40
CA VAL A 88 5.38 -6.18 3.18
C VAL A 88 6.16 -6.20 4.50
N GLN A 89 7.17 -7.06 4.60
CA GLN A 89 8.11 -7.06 5.74
C GLN A 89 8.92 -5.75 5.79
N ARG A 90 9.07 -5.17 6.98
CA ARG A 90 9.69 -3.83 7.14
C ARG A 90 11.08 -3.82 7.75
N THR A 91 11.55 -4.94 8.29
CA THR A 91 12.84 -5.05 8.98
C THR A 91 13.57 -6.28 8.48
N GLY A 92 14.91 -6.22 8.35
CA GLY A 92 15.68 -7.35 7.84
C GLY A 92 15.26 -7.75 6.42
N VAL A 93 14.90 -6.76 5.60
CA VAL A 93 14.51 -6.96 4.21
C VAL A 93 15.75 -7.22 3.38
N GLU A 94 15.76 -8.31 2.62
CA GLU A 94 16.92 -8.69 1.80
C GLU A 94 17.16 -7.70 0.65
N ALA A 95 18.42 -7.49 0.28
CA ALA A 95 18.82 -6.53 -0.75
C ALA A 95 18.15 -6.73 -2.12
N GLN A 96 17.76 -7.97 -2.46
CA GLN A 96 17.04 -8.28 -3.70
C GLN A 96 15.65 -7.62 -3.79
N HIS A 97 15.07 -7.24 -2.65
CA HIS A 97 13.79 -6.55 -2.58
C HIS A 97 13.96 -5.02 -2.67
N PHE A 98 15.15 -4.54 -3.02
CA PHE A 98 15.39 -3.14 -3.28
C PHE A 98 15.88 -2.89 -4.71
N LYS A 99 15.47 -1.74 -5.24
CA LYS A 99 15.91 -1.20 -6.52
C LYS A 99 16.67 0.10 -6.25
N SER A 100 17.98 0.06 -6.45
CA SER A 100 18.79 1.29 -6.45
C SER A 100 18.40 2.17 -7.64
N LEU A 101 18.15 3.45 -7.36
CA LEU A 101 17.85 4.49 -8.33
C LEU A 101 18.62 5.76 -7.95
N LYS A 102 19.72 6.03 -8.66
CA LYS A 102 20.60 7.17 -8.39
C LYS A 102 19.90 8.49 -8.67
N ALA A 103 20.39 9.57 -8.07
CA ALA A 103 19.88 10.91 -8.37
C ALA A 103 19.96 11.20 -9.88
N GLY A 104 18.83 11.55 -10.49
CA GLY A 104 18.70 11.77 -11.93
C GLY A 104 18.47 10.51 -12.78
N GLU A 105 18.56 9.31 -12.21
CA GLU A 105 18.31 8.05 -12.90
C GLU A 105 16.80 7.80 -13.09
N THR A 106 16.49 7.06 -14.15
CA THR A 106 15.12 6.69 -14.53
C THR A 106 15.00 5.18 -14.63
N PHE A 107 13.89 4.65 -14.11
CA PHE A 107 13.41 3.30 -14.33
C PHE A 107 12.12 3.33 -15.17
N THR A 108 11.97 2.38 -16.07
CA THR A 108 10.77 2.25 -16.90
C THR A 108 10.24 0.82 -16.81
N THR A 109 8.92 0.69 -16.72
CA THR A 109 8.22 -0.60 -16.73
C THR A 109 6.89 -0.50 -17.48
N THR A 110 6.41 -1.62 -18.01
CA THR A 110 5.08 -1.74 -18.63
C THR A 110 4.13 -2.40 -17.66
N ILE A 111 2.92 -1.87 -17.56
CA ILE A 111 1.85 -2.35 -16.69
C ILE A 111 0.66 -2.75 -17.56
N ASP A 112 0.20 -3.99 -17.39
CA ASP A 112 -0.99 -4.50 -18.07
C ASP A 112 -2.21 -4.34 -17.19
N ALA A 113 -2.96 -3.23 -17.33
CA ALA A 113 -4.13 -2.97 -16.49
C ALA A 113 -5.19 -4.08 -16.61
N ALA A 114 -5.39 -4.62 -17.82
CA ALA A 114 -6.33 -5.70 -18.07
C ALA A 114 -5.97 -7.04 -17.39
N SER A 115 -4.71 -7.24 -16.97
CA SER A 115 -4.30 -8.45 -16.24
C SER A 115 -4.91 -8.53 -14.84
N VAL A 116 -5.28 -7.39 -14.25
CA VAL A 116 -5.81 -7.25 -12.88
C VAL A 116 -7.12 -6.46 -12.81
N HIS A 117 -7.68 -6.03 -13.93
CA HIS A 117 -9.00 -5.41 -14.03
C HIS A 117 -9.80 -6.02 -15.18
N ASP A 118 -11.12 -6.08 -15.04
CA ASP A 118 -12.01 -6.43 -16.15
C ASP A 118 -12.41 -5.16 -16.90
N LEU A 119 -11.68 -4.87 -17.98
CA LEU A 119 -11.91 -3.70 -18.81
C LEU A 119 -12.80 -4.07 -20.01
N THR A 120 -13.82 -3.26 -20.25
CA THR A 120 -14.73 -3.34 -21.41
C THR A 120 -14.44 -2.23 -22.42
N SER A 121 -15.14 -2.21 -23.55
CA SER A 121 -15.03 -1.14 -24.54
C SER A 121 -15.59 0.19 -24.00
N ALA A 122 -14.73 0.99 -23.38
CA ALA A 122 -15.03 2.28 -22.78
C ALA A 122 -13.75 3.13 -22.65
N THR A 123 -13.90 4.38 -22.22
CA THR A 123 -12.77 5.23 -21.84
C THR A 123 -12.51 5.11 -20.33
N TYR A 124 -11.26 4.91 -19.95
CA TYR A 124 -10.84 4.87 -18.55
C TYR A 124 -9.84 5.97 -18.26
N THR A 125 -9.88 6.50 -17.04
CA THR A 125 -8.83 7.38 -16.52
C THR A 125 -7.94 6.58 -15.58
N MET A 126 -6.62 6.68 -15.75
CA MET A 126 -5.65 5.96 -14.93
C MET A 126 -4.57 6.90 -14.39
N ASN A 127 -4.14 6.65 -13.15
CA ASN A 127 -2.94 7.24 -12.56
C ASN A 127 -2.24 6.26 -11.62
N ALA A 128 -1.02 6.57 -11.22
CA ALA A 128 -0.29 5.87 -10.17
C ALA A 128 -0.06 6.85 -9.02
N GLU A 129 -0.37 6.43 -7.79
CA GLU A 129 -0.19 7.25 -6.59
C GLU A 129 0.11 6.35 -5.40
N GLY A 130 1.12 6.72 -4.61
CA GLY A 130 1.50 6.00 -3.41
C GLY A 130 2.73 6.59 -2.74
N ALA A 131 3.30 5.85 -1.79
CA ALA A 131 4.60 6.17 -1.20
C ALA A 131 5.48 4.93 -1.17
N ILE A 132 6.73 5.06 -1.64
CA ILE A 132 7.68 3.95 -1.73
C ILE A 132 8.65 4.04 -0.56
N PRO A 133 8.68 3.05 0.36
CA PRO A 133 9.72 2.98 1.38
C PRO A 133 11.11 2.91 0.76
N TYR A 134 12.07 3.60 1.36
CA TYR A 134 13.43 3.65 0.84
C TYR A 134 14.48 3.65 1.94
N ALA A 135 15.68 3.23 1.56
CA ALA A 135 16.92 3.39 2.30
C ALA A 135 17.87 4.31 1.53
N ILE A 136 18.85 4.91 2.20
CA ILE A 136 19.83 5.78 1.57
C ILE A 136 21.02 4.98 1.01
N GLY A 137 21.44 5.33 -0.20
CA GLY A 137 22.59 4.73 -0.86
C GLY A 137 22.35 3.27 -1.22
N GLU A 138 23.13 2.37 -0.62
CA GLU A 138 23.05 0.91 -0.82
C GLU A 138 22.54 0.17 0.44
N SER A 139 22.10 0.91 1.47
CA SER A 139 21.51 0.34 2.68
C SER A 139 20.20 -0.41 2.35
N THR A 140 19.82 -1.36 3.22
CA THR A 140 18.50 -2.01 3.21
C THR A 140 17.67 -1.65 4.44
N GLU A 141 18.19 -0.76 5.31
CA GLU A 141 17.46 -0.23 6.46
C GLU A 141 16.53 0.89 5.98
N ILE A 142 15.22 0.63 6.04
CA ILE A 142 14.20 1.58 5.59
C ILE A 142 14.19 2.78 6.54
N GLU A 143 14.47 3.97 6.02
CA GLU A 143 14.51 5.21 6.79
C GLU A 143 13.19 5.98 6.73
N ALA A 144 12.61 6.05 5.54
CA ALA A 144 11.39 6.80 5.26
C ALA A 144 10.68 6.23 4.03
N ALA A 145 9.67 6.95 3.54
CA ALA A 145 9.02 6.67 2.28
C ALA A 145 8.92 7.95 1.44
N VAL A 146 9.08 7.81 0.13
CA VAL A 146 8.97 8.92 -0.83
C VAL A 146 7.58 8.87 -1.48
N PRO A 147 6.71 9.86 -1.24
CA PRO A 147 5.40 9.93 -1.88
C PRO A 147 5.55 10.30 -3.36
N PHE A 148 4.62 9.83 -4.18
CA PHE A 148 4.53 10.19 -5.59
C PHE A 148 3.08 10.19 -6.07
N ARG A 149 2.81 10.97 -7.12
CA ARG A 149 1.60 10.89 -7.94
C ARG A 149 1.98 11.15 -9.39
N SER A 150 1.47 10.34 -10.31
CA SER A 150 1.66 10.55 -11.74
C SER A 150 0.69 11.56 -12.33
N ASN A 151 0.89 11.88 -13.61
CA ASN A 151 -0.16 12.43 -14.44
C ASN A 151 -1.36 11.46 -14.56
N ASP A 152 -2.54 12.02 -14.82
CA ASP A 152 -3.69 11.24 -15.26
C ASP A 152 -3.57 10.98 -16.76
N ILE A 153 -3.87 9.75 -17.19
CA ILE A 153 -4.01 9.39 -18.60
C ILE A 153 -5.44 8.96 -18.88
N SER A 154 -5.93 9.27 -20.07
CA SER A 154 -7.22 8.81 -20.57
C SER A 154 -6.99 7.81 -21.70
N MET A 155 -7.60 6.64 -21.62
CA MET A 155 -7.40 5.55 -22.56
C MET A 155 -8.74 4.98 -23.03
N LYS A 156 -8.94 4.95 -24.34
CA LYS A 156 -10.02 4.17 -24.96
C LYS A 156 -9.58 2.72 -25.05
N ILE A 157 -10.30 1.84 -24.38
CA ILE A 157 -10.04 0.41 -24.35
C ILE A 157 -10.89 -0.30 -25.40
N GLU A 158 -10.32 -1.30 -26.06
CA GLU A 158 -11.04 -2.21 -26.93
C GLU A 158 -11.17 -3.57 -26.23
N GLU A 159 -12.40 -4.00 -25.94
CA GLU A 159 -12.67 -5.18 -25.12
C GLU A 159 -12.03 -6.47 -25.67
N ALA A 160 -11.97 -6.62 -27.00
CA ALA A 160 -11.35 -7.77 -27.64
C ALA A 160 -9.84 -7.85 -27.36
N GLU A 161 -9.14 -6.71 -27.33
CA GLU A 161 -7.71 -6.65 -27.00
C GLU A 161 -7.49 -6.85 -25.49
N ALA A 162 -8.31 -6.21 -24.65
CA ALA A 162 -8.21 -6.36 -23.20
C ALA A 162 -8.47 -7.82 -22.75
N LYS A 163 -9.42 -8.51 -23.38
CA LYS A 163 -9.70 -9.94 -23.12
C LYS A 163 -8.60 -10.89 -23.58
N ALA A 164 -7.73 -10.46 -24.49
CA ALA A 164 -6.58 -11.26 -24.92
C ALA A 164 -5.44 -11.25 -23.90
N ILE A 165 -5.45 -10.31 -22.94
CA ILE A 165 -4.50 -10.27 -21.82
C ILE A 165 -4.88 -11.33 -20.79
N GLU A 166 -3.95 -12.23 -20.49
CA GLU A 166 -4.12 -13.26 -19.47
C GLU A 166 -4.32 -12.63 -18.09
N LYS A 167 -5.27 -13.15 -17.32
CA LYS A 167 -5.52 -12.68 -15.95
C LYS A 167 -4.41 -13.18 -15.03
N ALA A 168 -3.82 -12.25 -14.30
CA ALA A 168 -2.65 -12.56 -13.48
C ALA A 168 -2.99 -13.47 -12.29
N ILE A 169 -4.22 -13.41 -11.79
CA ILE A 169 -4.69 -14.28 -10.71
C ILE A 169 -5.58 -15.39 -11.31
N PRO A 170 -5.23 -16.67 -11.13
CA PRO A 170 -6.06 -17.77 -11.63
C PRO A 170 -7.41 -17.81 -10.90
N ALA A 171 -8.47 -18.06 -11.67
CA ALA A 171 -9.78 -18.35 -11.11
C ALA A 171 -9.73 -19.72 -10.42
N LYS A 172 -9.81 -19.74 -9.09
CA LYS A 172 -10.00 -20.98 -8.32
C LYS A 172 -11.47 -21.14 -7.98
N SER A 173 -12.02 -22.34 -8.19
CA SER A 173 -13.33 -22.71 -7.66
C SER A 173 -13.20 -22.83 -6.14
N LEU A 174 -13.48 -21.74 -5.43
CA LEU A 174 -13.42 -21.72 -3.98
C LEU A 174 -14.73 -22.27 -3.43
N VAL A 175 -14.75 -23.59 -3.22
CA VAL A 175 -15.85 -24.29 -2.54
C VAL A 175 -15.90 -23.78 -1.10
N GLY A 176 -16.87 -22.91 -0.82
CA GLY A 176 -17.16 -22.40 0.51
C GLY A 176 -16.26 -21.24 0.93
N ARG A 177 -16.81 -20.02 0.91
CA ARG A 177 -16.27 -18.91 1.71
C ARG A 177 -16.66 -19.14 3.16
N THR A 178 -15.99 -20.09 3.82
CA THR A 178 -15.27 -19.85 5.06
C THR A 178 -14.54 -21.09 5.52
N ALA A 179 -13.24 -20.96 5.79
CA ALA A 179 -12.51 -21.80 6.73
C ALA A 179 -11.05 -21.34 6.79
N LEU A 180 -10.44 -21.53 7.96
CA LEU A 180 -9.01 -21.83 8.01
C LEU A 180 -8.78 -23.12 7.22
N GLN A 181 -8.01 -23.03 6.14
CA GLN A 181 -7.93 -24.08 5.13
C GLN A 181 -7.12 -25.30 5.63
N SER A 182 -7.28 -26.44 4.96
CA SER A 182 -6.70 -27.72 5.40
C SER A 182 -5.17 -27.76 5.36
N ASP A 183 -4.53 -26.85 4.63
CA ASP A 183 -3.07 -26.67 4.57
C ASP A 183 -2.51 -26.07 5.88
N CYS A 184 -3.37 -25.45 6.69
CA CYS A 184 -3.05 -25.02 8.04
C CYS A 184 -2.89 -26.22 8.99
N THR A 185 -1.66 -26.73 9.06
CA THR A 185 -1.27 -27.87 9.90
C THR A 185 -0.24 -27.48 10.97
N SER A 186 -0.08 -28.33 11.99
CA SER A 186 0.98 -28.26 13.00
C SER A 186 1.19 -26.86 13.63
N THR A 187 2.42 -26.38 13.70
CA THR A 187 2.80 -25.10 14.32
C THR A 187 2.23 -23.90 13.56
N ARG A 188 2.13 -23.97 12.23
CA ARG A 188 1.50 -22.92 11.42
C ARG A 188 0.03 -22.75 11.79
N ARG A 189 -0.69 -23.86 11.96
CA ARG A 189 -2.07 -23.84 12.46
C ARG A 189 -2.17 -23.14 13.81
N THR A 190 -1.34 -23.53 14.76
CA THR A 190 -1.36 -22.94 16.12
C THR A 190 -1.05 -21.45 16.09
N SER A 191 -0.04 -21.02 15.33
CA SER A 191 0.32 -19.61 15.16
C SER A 191 -0.84 -18.81 14.53
N THR A 192 -1.43 -19.29 13.44
CA THR A 192 -2.56 -18.61 12.79
C THR A 192 -3.79 -18.54 13.70
N LEU A 193 -4.13 -19.60 14.43
CA LEU A 193 -5.25 -19.59 15.39
C LEU A 193 -5.03 -18.56 16.51
N ASN A 194 -3.80 -18.47 17.04
CA ASN A 194 -3.45 -17.48 18.06
C ASN A 194 -3.53 -16.05 17.49
N ALA A 195 -3.04 -15.83 16.28
CA ALA A 195 -3.09 -14.54 15.61
C ALA A 195 -4.53 -14.10 15.33
N LEU A 196 -5.41 -15.00 14.86
CA LEU A 196 -6.84 -14.72 14.66
C LEU A 196 -7.54 -14.33 15.97
N SER A 197 -7.32 -15.11 17.04
CA SER A 197 -7.90 -14.82 18.36
C SER A 197 -7.47 -13.44 18.90
N ARG A 198 -6.18 -13.10 18.74
CA ARG A 198 -5.64 -11.80 19.14
C ARG A 198 -6.10 -10.68 18.22
N CYS A 199 -6.19 -10.92 16.91
CA CYS A 199 -6.73 -9.99 15.92
C CYS A 199 -8.13 -9.55 16.35
N ALA A 200 -9.00 -10.51 16.71
CA ALA A 200 -10.34 -10.20 17.19
C ALA A 200 -10.33 -9.30 18.43
N SER A 201 -9.41 -9.53 19.35
CA SER A 201 -9.29 -8.72 20.58
C SER A 201 -8.76 -7.31 20.31
N LEU A 202 -7.66 -7.20 19.56
CA LEU A 202 -7.05 -5.91 19.18
C LEU A 202 -8.00 -5.06 18.33
N ALA A 203 -8.69 -5.67 17.37
CA ALA A 203 -9.63 -4.95 16.52
C ALA A 203 -10.82 -4.39 17.31
N ARG A 204 -11.36 -5.10 18.31
CA ARG A 204 -12.42 -4.56 19.20
C ARG A 204 -11.92 -3.40 20.06
N ALA A 205 -10.71 -3.52 20.61
CA ALA A 205 -10.11 -2.45 21.40
C ALA A 205 -9.87 -1.19 20.55
N ALA A 206 -9.31 -1.37 19.35
CA ALA A 206 -9.10 -0.29 18.39
C ALA A 206 -10.43 0.32 17.91
N ALA A 207 -11.47 -0.48 17.68
CA ALA A 207 -12.81 0.02 17.33
C ALA A 207 -13.40 0.89 18.45
N THR A 208 -13.25 0.47 19.71
CA THR A 208 -13.67 1.25 20.88
C THR A 208 -12.89 2.56 20.98
N ALA A 209 -11.56 2.51 20.83
CA ALA A 209 -10.74 3.73 20.81
C ALA A 209 -11.11 4.65 19.64
N ALA A 210 -11.46 4.08 18.49
CA ALA A 210 -11.90 4.86 17.34
C ALA A 210 -13.20 5.61 17.62
N THR A 211 -14.12 5.11 18.44
CA THR A 211 -15.37 5.84 18.77
C THR A 211 -15.23 6.76 19.98
N SER A 212 -14.57 6.33 21.05
CA SER A 212 -14.57 7.03 22.35
C SER A 212 -13.18 7.38 22.89
N GLY A 213 -12.12 6.94 22.23
CA GLY A 213 -10.73 7.22 22.63
C GLY A 213 -10.23 8.61 22.23
N SER A 214 -8.91 8.81 22.39
CA SER A 214 -8.23 10.06 22.08
C SER A 214 -8.41 10.50 20.62
N SER A 215 -8.89 11.72 20.42
CA SER A 215 -9.03 12.32 19.09
C SER A 215 -7.67 12.59 18.44
N SER A 216 -6.65 13.00 19.22
CA SER A 216 -5.30 13.23 18.70
C SER A 216 -4.67 11.93 18.21
N LYS A 217 -4.80 10.85 18.98
CA LYS A 217 -4.31 9.53 18.59
C LYS A 217 -5.00 9.02 17.33
N PHE A 218 -6.32 9.19 17.22
CA PHE A 218 -7.04 8.83 15.99
C PHE A 218 -6.55 9.67 14.77
N SER A 219 -6.37 10.98 14.97
CA SER A 219 -5.93 11.90 13.90
C SER A 219 -4.49 11.65 13.42
N GLU A 220 -3.65 11.03 14.25
CA GLU A 220 -2.29 10.62 13.86
C GLU A 220 -2.32 9.67 12.64
N TYR A 221 -3.18 8.65 12.69
CA TYR A 221 -3.29 7.61 11.67
C TYR A 221 -4.30 7.94 10.56
N PHE A 222 -5.42 8.59 10.90
CA PHE A 222 -6.52 8.82 9.96
C PHE A 222 -6.71 10.29 9.56
N LYS A 223 -5.84 11.18 10.07
CA LYS A 223 -5.68 12.59 9.64
C LYS A 223 -6.92 13.46 9.75
N THR A 224 -7.86 13.05 10.60
CA THR A 224 -9.10 13.76 10.86
C THR A 224 -9.60 13.40 12.26
N THR A 225 -10.48 14.23 12.82
CA THR A 225 -11.22 13.93 14.05
C THR A 225 -12.72 13.80 13.80
N SER A 226 -13.14 13.75 12.53
CA SER A 226 -14.55 13.66 12.13
C SER A 226 -15.23 12.44 12.75
N SER A 227 -16.42 12.65 13.33
CA SER A 227 -17.24 11.58 13.89
C SER A 227 -17.67 10.55 12.84
N SER A 228 -17.89 10.98 11.59
CA SER A 228 -18.24 10.08 10.49
C SER A 228 -17.10 9.13 10.15
N THR A 229 -15.88 9.66 10.00
CA THR A 229 -14.69 8.85 9.72
C THR A 229 -14.35 7.91 10.88
N ARG A 230 -14.46 8.41 12.12
CA ARG A 230 -14.32 7.58 13.33
C ARG A 230 -15.29 6.40 13.34
N SER A 231 -16.55 6.64 12.96
CA SER A 231 -17.58 5.60 12.86
C SER A 231 -17.27 4.58 11.76
N THR A 232 -16.80 5.03 10.59
CA THR A 232 -16.36 4.13 9.50
C THR A 232 -15.19 3.24 9.93
N VAL A 233 -14.17 3.82 10.57
CA VAL A 233 -13.01 3.06 11.06
C VAL A 233 -13.43 2.03 12.12
N ALA A 234 -14.27 2.43 13.07
CA ALA A 234 -14.79 1.54 14.10
C ALA A 234 -15.64 0.40 13.50
N ALA A 235 -16.50 0.71 12.53
CA ALA A 235 -17.34 -0.29 11.86
C ALA A 235 -16.50 -1.33 11.13
N ARG A 236 -15.46 -0.90 10.38
CA ARG A 236 -14.51 -1.82 9.74
C ARG A 236 -13.77 -2.68 10.76
N LEU A 237 -13.23 -2.10 11.83
CA LEU A 237 -12.53 -2.85 12.87
C LEU A 237 -13.44 -3.85 13.60
N ASN A 238 -14.71 -3.52 13.84
CA ASN A 238 -15.69 -4.48 14.38
C ASN A 238 -16.00 -5.62 13.40
N ALA A 239 -16.06 -5.34 12.10
CA ALA A 239 -16.22 -6.36 11.08
C ALA A 239 -15.00 -7.29 11.00
N VAL A 240 -13.78 -6.73 11.05
CA VAL A 240 -12.53 -7.48 11.16
C VAL A 240 -12.52 -8.34 12.43
N ALA A 241 -12.94 -7.79 13.57
CA ALA A 241 -13.04 -8.55 14.80
C ALA A 241 -14.00 -9.74 14.69
N SER A 242 -15.13 -9.54 14.02
CA SER A 242 -16.13 -10.59 13.78
C SER A 242 -15.54 -11.69 12.89
N GLN A 243 -14.86 -11.32 11.81
CA GLN A 243 -14.20 -12.28 10.91
C GLN A 243 -13.09 -13.06 11.63
N CYS A 244 -12.23 -12.37 12.39
CA CYS A 244 -11.15 -12.99 13.17
C CYS A 244 -11.66 -13.89 14.32
N SER A 245 -12.94 -13.77 14.73
CA SER A 245 -13.50 -14.58 15.83
C SER A 245 -13.96 -15.98 15.40
N SER A 246 -13.94 -16.29 14.10
CA SER A 246 -14.33 -17.60 13.57
C SER A 246 -13.23 -18.20 12.70
N THR A 247 -13.14 -19.53 12.74
CA THR A 247 -12.17 -20.31 11.93
C THR A 247 -12.88 -21.28 10.97
N THR A 248 -14.21 -21.32 11.03
CA THR A 248 -15.06 -22.27 10.29
C THR A 248 -16.24 -21.59 9.57
N SER A 249 -16.48 -20.29 9.81
CA SER A 249 -17.57 -19.49 9.22
C SER A 249 -17.20 -17.99 9.07
N GLY A 250 -17.86 -17.24 8.18
CA GLY A 250 -17.47 -15.86 7.79
C GLY A 250 -17.30 -15.66 6.28
N ASN A 251 -16.60 -14.61 5.87
CA ASN A 251 -16.58 -14.15 4.48
C ASN A 251 -15.24 -14.29 3.76
N THR A 252 -14.22 -14.86 4.41
CA THR A 252 -12.87 -15.06 3.85
C THR A 252 -12.43 -16.54 3.89
N ALA A 253 -11.58 -16.93 2.94
CA ALA A 253 -10.81 -18.17 3.00
C ALA A 253 -9.37 -17.86 3.43
N TYR A 254 -8.83 -18.61 4.39
CA TYR A 254 -7.53 -18.31 4.99
C TYR A 254 -6.57 -19.49 4.84
N TYR A 255 -5.52 -19.32 4.02
CA TYR A 255 -4.47 -20.31 3.79
C TYR A 255 -3.23 -20.03 4.64
N CYS A 256 -2.55 -21.09 5.07
CA CYS A 256 -1.30 -21.01 5.84
C CYS A 256 -0.05 -21.30 5.00
N THR A 257 -0.25 -21.58 3.72
CA THR A 257 0.77 -21.85 2.74
C THR A 257 0.45 -21.11 1.46
N ASP A 258 1.50 -20.72 0.73
CA ASP A 258 1.34 -20.00 -0.52
C ASP A 258 0.83 -20.94 -1.62
N VAL A 259 -0.49 -20.93 -1.82
CA VAL A 259 -1.15 -21.77 -2.83
C VAL A 259 -1.21 -21.10 -4.20
N TYR A 260 -0.74 -19.86 -4.36
CA TYR A 260 -0.70 -19.16 -5.65
C TYR A 260 0.71 -18.79 -6.14
N GLY A 261 1.73 -18.87 -5.29
CA GLY A 261 3.12 -18.58 -5.68
C GLY A 261 3.47 -17.09 -5.68
N TYR A 262 2.83 -16.30 -4.81
CA TYR A 262 3.00 -14.84 -4.71
C TYR A 262 3.50 -14.34 -3.35
N CYS A 263 4.10 -15.19 -2.52
CA CYS A 263 4.51 -14.86 -1.15
C CYS A 263 5.36 -13.57 -1.01
N GLU A 264 5.68 -13.06 0.19
CA GLU A 264 4.90 -12.19 1.11
C GLU A 264 3.47 -12.54 1.47
N THR A 265 3.03 -12.24 2.70
CA THR A 265 1.61 -12.45 3.10
C THR A 265 0.73 -11.55 2.24
N TYR A 266 -0.38 -12.09 1.72
CA TYR A 266 -1.24 -11.33 0.80
C TYR A 266 -2.73 -11.68 0.90
N THR A 267 -3.54 -10.76 0.38
CA THR A 267 -4.96 -10.90 0.12
C THR A 267 -5.27 -10.74 -1.36
N ILE A 268 -6.15 -11.58 -1.90
CA ILE A 268 -6.78 -11.41 -3.22
C ILE A 268 -8.20 -10.90 -2.97
N PRO A 269 -8.46 -9.58 -3.08
CA PRO A 269 -9.73 -8.98 -2.63
C PRO A 269 -10.94 -9.51 -3.39
N SER A 270 -10.82 -9.66 -4.71
CA SER A 270 -11.88 -10.18 -5.59
C SER A 270 -12.33 -11.60 -5.20
N GLN A 271 -11.43 -12.39 -4.59
CA GLN A 271 -11.70 -13.75 -4.13
C GLN A 271 -11.95 -13.84 -2.62
N ASN A 272 -11.67 -12.78 -1.85
CA ASN A 272 -11.68 -12.78 -0.37
C ASN A 272 -10.80 -13.89 0.20
N VAL A 273 -9.63 -14.08 -0.40
CA VAL A 273 -8.64 -15.08 -0.01
C VAL A 273 -7.48 -14.37 0.66
N ILE A 274 -7.11 -14.84 1.85
CA ILE A 274 -5.95 -14.39 2.61
C ILE A 274 -4.97 -15.56 2.67
N VAL A 275 -3.69 -15.28 2.47
CA VAL A 275 -2.63 -16.29 2.41
C VAL A 275 -1.44 -15.84 3.24
N ASN A 276 -1.12 -16.63 4.27
CA ASN A 276 0.14 -16.48 5.01
C ASN A 276 1.29 -17.16 4.27
N CYS A 277 2.44 -16.51 4.35
CA CYS A 277 3.66 -16.95 3.70
C CYS A 277 4.75 -17.31 4.70
N PRO A 278 5.84 -17.99 4.29
CA PRO A 278 6.84 -18.51 5.23
C PRO A 278 7.38 -17.46 6.22
N LEU A 279 7.69 -16.24 5.74
CA LEU A 279 8.20 -15.15 6.58
C LEU A 279 7.22 -14.68 7.66
N TYR A 280 5.91 -14.82 7.46
CA TYR A 280 4.92 -14.57 8.50
C TYR A 280 5.20 -15.41 9.76
N TYR A 281 5.61 -16.66 9.58
CA TYR A 281 5.84 -17.58 10.68
C TYR A 281 7.26 -17.48 11.25
N SER A 282 8.26 -17.21 10.40
CA SER A 282 9.68 -17.24 10.78
C SER A 282 10.26 -15.87 11.16
N ALA A 283 9.75 -14.78 10.61
CA ALA A 283 10.29 -13.43 10.82
C ALA A 283 9.44 -12.58 11.76
N LEU A 284 8.13 -12.82 11.83
CA LEU A 284 7.24 -12.02 12.67
C LEU A 284 7.05 -12.63 14.06
N PRO A 285 7.17 -11.84 15.15
CA PRO A 285 6.76 -12.28 16.47
C PRO A 285 5.24 -12.47 16.51
N ALA A 286 4.74 -13.21 17.50
CA ALA A 286 3.31 -13.49 17.59
C ALA A 286 2.47 -12.24 17.94
N LEU A 287 3.01 -11.34 18.77
CA LEU A 287 2.46 -10.04 19.15
C LEU A 287 3.61 -9.22 19.72
N THR A 288 3.79 -7.99 19.24
CA THR A 288 4.87 -7.11 19.69
C THR A 288 4.38 -6.14 20.78
N SER A 289 5.28 -5.77 21.69
CA SER A 289 5.09 -4.67 22.64
C SER A 289 5.79 -3.37 22.20
N SER A 290 6.41 -3.37 21.02
CA SER A 290 7.09 -2.20 20.46
C SER A 290 6.13 -1.41 19.58
N CYS A 291 6.14 -0.09 19.73
CA CYS A 291 5.33 0.81 18.91
C CYS A 291 5.63 0.61 17.43
N HIS A 292 4.55 0.44 16.66
CA HIS A 292 4.54 0.37 15.20
C HIS A 292 5.29 -0.84 14.60
N ALA A 293 5.86 -1.72 15.42
CA ALA A 293 6.52 -2.93 14.96
C ALA A 293 5.51 -3.90 14.34
N GLN A 294 5.97 -4.70 13.38
CA GLN A 294 5.15 -5.70 12.71
C GLN A 294 5.09 -6.97 13.55
N ASP A 295 3.94 -7.63 13.55
CA ASP A 295 3.76 -8.93 14.18
C ASP A 295 2.67 -9.73 13.45
N GLN A 296 2.58 -11.01 13.75
CA GLN A 296 1.58 -11.91 13.17
C GLN A 296 0.14 -11.40 13.37
N THR A 297 -0.18 -10.85 14.54
CA THR A 297 -1.54 -10.43 14.89
C THR A 297 -2.00 -9.22 14.06
N THR A 298 -1.16 -8.20 13.98
CA THR A 298 -1.38 -6.97 13.22
C THR A 298 -1.30 -7.20 11.72
N THR A 299 -0.45 -8.10 11.25
CA THR A 299 -0.46 -8.57 9.85
C THR A 299 -1.76 -9.30 9.52
N THR A 300 -2.27 -10.21 10.36
CA THR A 300 -3.60 -10.80 10.16
C THR A 300 -4.70 -9.73 10.12
N LEU A 301 -4.64 -8.72 11.01
CA LEU A 301 -5.60 -7.62 11.02
C LEU A 301 -5.52 -6.80 9.71
N HIS A 302 -4.31 -6.47 9.25
CA HIS A 302 -4.03 -5.79 7.98
C HIS A 302 -4.73 -6.51 6.82
N GLU A 303 -4.44 -7.80 6.63
CA GLU A 303 -5.00 -8.59 5.53
C GLU A 303 -6.52 -8.70 5.58
N MET A 304 -7.11 -8.81 6.77
CA MET A 304 -8.55 -8.84 6.93
C MET A 304 -9.23 -7.55 6.46
N THR A 305 -8.54 -6.41 6.49
CA THR A 305 -9.11 -5.14 6.00
C THR A 305 -9.20 -5.07 4.47
N HIS A 306 -8.35 -5.81 3.75
CA HIS A 306 -8.37 -5.85 2.28
C HIS A 306 -9.59 -6.57 1.73
N ALA A 307 -10.14 -7.54 2.48
CA ALA A 307 -11.24 -8.36 2.03
C ALA A 307 -12.57 -7.58 2.03
N PRO A 308 -13.17 -7.27 0.86
CA PRO A 308 -14.41 -6.50 0.80
C PRO A 308 -15.62 -7.24 1.39
N GLY A 309 -15.55 -8.57 1.49
CA GLY A 309 -16.51 -9.41 2.20
C GLY A 309 -16.46 -9.24 3.72
N VAL A 310 -15.37 -8.70 4.28
CA VAL A 310 -15.31 -8.30 5.68
C VAL A 310 -15.97 -6.94 5.86
N TYR A 311 -15.52 -5.94 5.10
CA TYR A 311 -16.14 -4.61 5.07
C TYR A 311 -15.87 -3.95 3.72
N SER A 312 -16.91 -3.43 3.08
CA SER A 312 -16.79 -2.82 1.75
C SER A 312 -16.75 -1.28 1.80
N PRO A 313 -15.89 -0.62 1.01
CA PRO A 313 -14.86 -1.23 0.16
C PRO A 313 -13.73 -1.84 1.02
N GLY A 314 -13.04 -2.84 0.47
CA GLY A 314 -11.78 -3.31 1.04
C GLY A 314 -10.73 -2.20 1.04
N THR A 315 -9.76 -2.26 1.95
CA THR A 315 -8.60 -1.36 1.93
C THR A 315 -7.64 -1.70 0.78
N GLN A 316 -6.78 -0.75 0.47
CA GLN A 316 -5.65 -0.82 -0.44
C GLN A 316 -4.33 -0.71 0.35
N ASP A 317 -3.20 -0.86 -0.35
CA ASP A 317 -1.85 -0.64 0.16
C ASP A 317 -1.29 0.71 -0.29
N ASN A 318 -1.79 1.79 0.32
CA ASN A 318 -1.44 3.15 -0.08
C ASN A 318 -0.10 3.61 0.50
N GLY A 319 0.34 3.00 1.62
CA GLY A 319 1.62 3.27 2.24
C GLY A 319 1.93 2.26 3.34
N TYR A 320 3.13 1.69 3.29
CA TYR A 320 3.64 0.72 4.26
C TYR A 320 4.50 1.36 5.35
N GLY A 321 4.27 0.96 6.59
CA GLY A 321 4.99 1.46 7.76
C GLY A 321 4.48 2.80 8.25
N TYR A 322 4.88 3.15 9.48
CA TYR A 322 4.38 4.31 10.20
C TYR A 322 4.58 5.62 9.44
N SER A 323 5.78 5.85 8.88
CA SER A 323 6.10 7.08 8.14
C SER A 323 5.18 7.27 6.92
N ALA A 324 5.04 6.23 6.08
CA ALA A 324 4.18 6.31 4.90
C ALA A 324 2.69 6.42 5.28
N ALA A 325 2.21 5.54 6.17
CA ALA A 325 0.79 5.48 6.55
C ALA A 325 0.30 6.78 7.21
N THR A 326 1.15 7.44 7.99
CA THR A 326 0.82 8.73 8.62
C THR A 326 1.08 9.93 7.71
N ALA A 327 1.76 9.78 6.57
CA ALA A 327 1.89 10.85 5.58
C ALA A 327 0.68 10.92 4.62
N LEU A 328 -0.15 9.88 4.56
CA LEU A 328 -1.34 9.84 3.70
C LEU A 328 -2.34 10.95 4.04
N SER A 329 -3.20 11.28 3.08
CA SER A 329 -4.41 12.08 3.35
C SER A 329 -5.44 11.25 4.12
N SER A 330 -6.44 11.90 4.74
CA SER A 330 -7.50 11.19 5.47
C SER A 330 -8.24 10.18 4.57
N ALA A 331 -8.57 10.57 3.33
CA ALA A 331 -9.26 9.71 2.38
C ALA A 331 -8.44 8.45 2.03
N ARG A 332 -7.11 8.59 1.88
CA ARG A 332 -6.22 7.45 1.58
C ARG A 332 -5.93 6.62 2.82
N ALA A 333 -5.77 7.23 4.00
CA ALA A 333 -5.52 6.54 5.26
C ALA A 333 -6.71 5.66 5.67
N VAL A 334 -7.95 6.13 5.49
CA VAL A 334 -9.16 5.32 5.72
C VAL A 334 -9.23 4.14 4.75
N LEU A 335 -8.57 4.21 3.60
CA LEU A 335 -8.49 3.10 2.64
C LEU A 335 -7.13 2.39 2.68
N ASN A 336 -6.29 2.58 3.71
CA ASN A 336 -4.97 1.97 3.82
C ASN A 336 -4.97 0.88 4.89
N ALA A 337 -4.63 -0.36 4.55
CA ALA A 337 -4.62 -1.47 5.51
C ALA A 337 -3.66 -1.24 6.67
N ASP A 338 -2.47 -0.71 6.39
CA ASP A 338 -1.45 -0.52 7.41
C ASP A 338 -1.83 0.56 8.43
N SER A 339 -2.64 1.55 8.04
CA SER A 339 -3.19 2.53 8.99
C SER A 339 -4.05 1.86 10.08
N TYR A 340 -4.76 0.78 9.77
CA TYR A 340 -5.53 0.00 10.75
C TYR A 340 -4.63 -0.87 11.63
N ALA A 341 -3.64 -1.54 11.04
CA ALA A 341 -2.69 -2.38 11.77
C ALA A 341 -1.85 -1.57 12.77
N LEU A 342 -1.31 -0.44 12.32
CA LEU A 342 -0.53 0.49 13.14
C LEU A 342 -1.37 1.14 14.23
N TYR A 343 -2.61 1.56 13.92
CA TYR A 343 -3.51 2.11 14.92
C TYR A 343 -3.87 1.07 15.99
N ALA A 344 -4.18 -0.17 15.60
CA ALA A 344 -4.48 -1.23 16.56
C ALA A 344 -3.27 -1.59 17.44
N ASN A 345 -2.06 -1.60 16.87
CA ASN A 345 -0.81 -1.75 17.62
C ASN A 345 -0.64 -0.61 18.64
N ALA A 346 -0.77 0.65 18.21
CA ALA A 346 -0.60 1.81 19.08
C ALA A 346 -1.56 1.79 20.28
N ILE A 347 -2.84 1.49 20.03
CA ILE A 347 -3.84 1.33 21.09
C ILE A 347 -3.50 0.18 22.05
N TYR A 348 -3.00 -0.95 21.53
CA TYR A 348 -2.60 -2.08 22.36
C TYR A 348 -1.37 -1.77 23.22
N VAL A 349 -0.34 -1.15 22.64
CA VAL A 349 0.94 -0.86 23.30
C VAL A 349 0.85 0.35 24.23
N GLY A 350 -0.09 1.27 24.01
CA GLY A 350 -0.20 2.51 24.77
C GLY A 350 0.72 3.62 24.25
N CYS A 351 0.97 3.61 22.94
CA CYS A 351 1.54 4.72 22.20
C CYS A 351 0.56 5.14 21.09
#